data_AF-A0A6H9GI30-F1
#
_entry.id   AF-A0A6H9GI30-F1
#
_cell.length_a   1.000
_cell.length_b   1.000
_cell.length_c   1.000
_cell.angle_alpha   90.00
_cell.angle_beta   90.00
_cell.angle_gamma   90.00
#
_symmetry.space_group_name_H-M   'P 1'
#
loop_
_entity.id
_entity.type
_entity.pdbx_description
1 polymer ?
#
loop_
_entity_poly.entity_id
_entity_poly.type
_entity_poly.pdbx_seq_one_letter_code
_entity_poly.pdbx_strand_id
1 'polypeptide(L)' 'MNLPIQSQPVMRMLNTLVRVQERIMPQACGPWTGTAPFCSGTCDCEPGKICQTSTDGDGARCWTGVKTRCCDP' A
#
# COMPACT_ATOMS: atom_id res chain seq x y z
N MET A 1 -26.69 27.37 26.25
CA MET A 1 -26.42 26.84 24.91
C MET A 1 -26.04 25.37 25.04
N ASN A 2 -26.73 24.50 24.29
CA ASN A 2 -26.44 23.12 23.87
C ASN A 2 -25.62 22.12 24.73
N LEU A 3 -26.36 21.09 25.20
CA LEU A 3 -26.16 19.62 25.31
C LEU A 3 -25.09 18.91 24.42
N PRO A 4 -24.82 17.58 24.57
CA PRO A 4 -24.34 16.76 25.72
C PRO A 4 -23.15 15.82 25.27
N ILE A 5 -22.93 14.68 25.96
CA ILE A 5 -22.26 13.42 25.47
C ILE A 5 -20.75 13.31 25.78
N GLN A 6 -20.19 12.23 26.32
CA GLN A 6 -20.68 11.00 26.94
C GLN A 6 -19.57 10.40 27.82
N SER A 7 -20.02 9.70 28.86
CA SER A 7 -19.42 8.53 29.50
C SER A 7 -18.07 8.06 28.94
N GLN A 8 -17.01 8.23 29.70
CA GLN A 8 -15.79 7.43 29.52
C GLN A 8 -16.03 6.05 30.14
N PRO A 9 -15.96 4.93 29.38
CA PRO A 9 -15.84 3.63 30.02
C PRO A 9 -14.43 3.51 30.63
N VAL A 10 -14.39 3.52 31.96
CA VAL A 10 -13.23 3.14 32.78
C VAL A 10 -12.77 1.74 32.38
N MET A 11 -11.48 1.60 32.07
CA MET A 11 -10.83 0.32 31.78
C MET A 11 -11.05 -0.72 32.89
N ARG A 12 -11.45 -1.94 32.50
CA ARG A 12 -11.14 -3.17 33.24
C ARG A 12 -10.71 -4.28 32.26
N MET A 13 -9.38 -4.37 32.08
CA MET A 13 -8.54 -5.59 32.17
C MET A 13 -9.32 -6.94 32.26
N LEU A 14 -9.06 -8.02 31.52
CA LEU A 14 -7.86 -8.56 30.90
C LEU A 14 -8.27 -9.49 29.74
N ASN A 15 -7.49 -9.48 28.66
CA ASN A 15 -7.16 -10.74 28.00
C ASN A 15 -5.82 -10.58 27.29
N THR A 16 -4.92 -11.52 27.51
CA THR A 16 -3.58 -11.56 26.94
C THR A 16 -3.66 -11.47 25.41
N LEU A 17 -3.52 -10.27 24.86
CA LEU A 17 -3.33 -10.08 23.43
C LEU A 17 -1.88 -10.43 23.13
N VAL A 18 -1.61 -11.71 22.83
CA VAL A 18 -0.56 -12.00 21.84
C VAL A 18 -1.03 -11.29 20.57
N ARG A 19 -0.58 -10.05 20.38
CA ARG A 19 -0.67 -9.40 19.09
C ARG A 19 0.29 -10.17 18.19
N VAL A 20 -0.20 -11.23 17.55
CA VAL A 20 0.23 -11.47 16.18
C VAL A 20 -0.30 -10.27 15.42
N GLN A 21 0.48 -9.20 15.45
CA GLN A 21 0.36 -8.18 14.45
C GLN A 21 0.77 -8.91 13.19
N GLU A 22 -0.21 -9.49 12.50
CA GLU A 22 -0.08 -9.82 11.09
C GLU A 22 0.17 -8.48 10.41
N ARG A 23 1.44 -8.05 10.47
CA ARG A 23 1.97 -7.11 9.53
C ARG A 23 1.91 -7.87 8.22
N ILE A 24 0.76 -7.79 7.54
CA ILE A 24 0.81 -7.48 6.12
C ILE A 24 1.53 -6.13 6.08
N MET A 25 2.86 -6.14 6.21
CA MET A 25 3.66 -4.96 5.91
C MET A 25 3.33 -4.75 4.43
N PRO A 26 2.66 -3.64 4.04
CA PRO A 26 2.60 -3.34 2.63
C PRO A 26 4.05 -3.36 2.17
N GLN A 27 4.39 -4.26 1.24
CA GLN A 27 5.74 -4.34 0.69
C GLN A 27 6.16 -2.91 0.38
N ALA A 28 7.30 -2.48 0.92
CA ALA A 28 7.74 -1.11 0.75
C ALA A 28 8.06 -0.93 -0.74
N CYS A 29 7.13 -0.30 -1.44
CA CYS A 29 7.17 -0.13 -2.88
C CYS A 29 7.49 1.32 -3.23
N GLY A 30 8.33 1.50 -4.24
CA GLY A 30 8.54 2.78 -4.90
C GLY A 30 7.32 3.22 -5.74
N PRO A 31 7.40 4.42 -6.33
CA PRO A 31 6.35 4.94 -7.21
C PRO A 31 6.20 4.11 -8.48
N TRP A 32 5.03 4.18 -9.10
CA TRP A 32 4.83 3.61 -10.43
C TRP A 32 5.54 4.45 -11.49
N THR A 33 6.21 3.77 -12.40
CA THR A 33 6.84 4.34 -13.59
C THR A 33 6.08 3.91 -14.83
N GLY A 34 5.96 4.81 -15.80
CA GLY A 34 5.14 4.63 -17.00
C GLY A 34 3.88 5.49 -16.98
N THR A 35 3.70 6.32 -18.01
CA THR A 35 2.61 7.29 -18.09
C THR A 35 1.56 6.84 -19.09
N ALA A 36 0.29 6.91 -18.72
CA ALA A 36 -0.80 6.59 -19.64
C ALA A 36 -0.93 7.70 -20.71
N PRO A 37 -1.48 7.42 -21.90
CA PRO A 37 -2.14 6.17 -22.32
C PRO A 37 -1.22 5.09 -22.90
N PHE A 38 0.03 5.41 -23.24
CA PHE A 38 1.01 4.46 -23.78
C PHE A 38 2.15 4.27 -22.77
N CYS A 39 2.10 3.20 -21.98
CA CYS A 39 3.03 2.98 -20.90
C CYS A 39 4.20 2.09 -21.32
N SER A 40 5.41 2.44 -20.89
CA SER A 40 6.63 1.69 -21.18
C SER A 40 7.46 1.50 -19.91
N GLY A 41 6.80 1.09 -18.82
CA GLY A 41 7.50 0.79 -17.58
C GLY A 41 8.47 -0.37 -17.77
N THR A 42 9.69 -0.23 -17.26
CA THR A 42 10.73 -1.25 -17.26
C THR A 42 11.01 -1.74 -15.85
N CYS A 43 11.44 -2.99 -15.72
CA CYS A 43 11.80 -3.59 -14.44
C CYS A 43 13.29 -3.35 -14.14
N ASP A 44 13.68 -2.08 -14.00
CA ASP A 44 15.05 -1.68 -13.66
C ASP A 44 15.18 -1.52 -12.14
N CYS A 45 14.92 -2.60 -11.42
CA CYS A 45 14.99 -2.61 -9.96
C CYS A 45 16.39 -2.97 -9.47
N GLU A 46 16.77 -2.43 -8.30
CA GLU A 46 18.00 -2.84 -7.62
C GLU A 46 18.01 -4.34 -7.32
N PRO A 47 19.19 -5.00 -7.31
CA PRO A 47 19.29 -6.41 -6.97
C PRO A 47 18.60 -6.74 -5.64
N GLY A 48 17.73 -7.76 -5.66
CA GLY A 48 16.97 -8.19 -4.48
C GLY A 48 15.60 -7.53 -4.32
N LYS A 49 15.24 -6.54 -5.14
CA LYS A 49 13.89 -5.98 -5.20
C LYS A 49 13.01 -6.79 -6.15
N ILE A 50 11.70 -6.80 -5.87
CA ILE A 50 10.68 -7.41 -6.71
C ILE A 50 10.10 -6.34 -7.64
N CYS A 51 10.10 -6.60 -8.94
CA CYS A 51 9.37 -5.76 -9.90
C CYS A 51 7.89 -6.15 -9.93
N GLN A 52 7.01 -5.17 -9.77
CA GLN A 52 5.56 -5.32 -9.98
C GLN A 52 5.15 -4.56 -11.22
N THR A 53 4.19 -5.12 -11.96
CA THR A 53 3.63 -4.52 -13.18
C THR A 53 2.13 -4.31 -13.04
N SER A 54 1.60 -3.22 -13.56
CA SER A 54 0.16 -2.93 -13.59
C SER A 54 -0.20 -2.06 -14.78
N THR A 55 -1.39 -2.25 -15.35
CA THR A 55 -1.92 -1.37 -16.40
C THR A 55 -2.42 -0.03 -15.85
N ASP A 56 -2.70 0.05 -14.56
CA ASP A 56 -3.30 1.23 -13.93
C ASP A 56 -2.30 1.90 -12.98
N GLY A 57 -1.54 1.08 -12.26
CA GLY A 57 -0.62 1.51 -11.21
C GLY A 57 -1.33 2.34 -10.14
N ASP A 58 -0.94 3.60 -10.00
CA ASP A 58 -1.52 4.62 -9.13
C ASP A 58 -2.31 5.70 -9.87
N GLY A 59 -2.49 5.55 -11.19
CA GLY A 59 -3.08 6.58 -12.05
C GLY A 59 -3.99 6.02 -13.12
N ALA A 60 -4.07 6.73 -14.25
CA ALA A 60 -4.91 6.33 -15.37
C ALA A 60 -4.40 5.03 -16.03
N ARG A 61 -5.36 4.23 -16.51
CA ARG A 61 -5.12 2.98 -17.23
C ARG A 61 -4.37 3.21 -18.55
N CYS A 62 -3.34 2.42 -18.78
CA CYS A 62 -2.64 2.32 -20.06
C CYS A 62 -3.56 1.66 -21.10
N TRP A 63 -3.67 2.24 -22.29
CA TRP A 63 -4.30 1.58 -23.44
C TRP A 63 -3.40 0.50 -24.01
N THR A 64 -2.09 0.74 -23.98
CA THR A 64 -1.08 -0.26 -24.36
C THR A 64 0.13 -0.18 -23.42
N GLY A 65 0.79 -1.32 -23.23
CA GLY A 65 1.92 -1.48 -22.31
C GLY A 65 1.52 -1.48 -20.84
N VAL A 66 2.52 -1.38 -19.94
CA VAL A 66 2.34 -1.48 -18.48
C VAL A 66 3.16 -0.43 -17.74
N LYS A 67 2.70 -0.10 -16.55
CA LYS A 67 3.48 0.61 -15.52
C LYS A 67 4.25 -0.41 -14.70
N THR A 68 5.39 -0.01 -14.15
CA THR A 68 6.24 -0.86 -13.31
C THR A 68 6.63 -0.13 -12.02
N ARG A 69 6.87 -0.87 -10.94
CA ARG A 69 7.46 -0.34 -9.71
C ARG A 69 8.32 -1.39 -9.03
N CYS A 70 9.26 -0.93 -8.22
CA CYS A 70 10.15 -1.81 -7.45
C CYS A 70 9.71 -1.86 -5.99
N CYS A 71 9.61 -3.07 -5.44
CA CYS A 71 9.21 -3.32 -4.07
C CYS A 71 10.30 -4.09 -3.34
N ASP A 72 10.42 -3.86 -2.03
CA ASP A 72 11.16 -4.78 -1.17
C ASP A 72 10.54 -6.20 -1.20
N PRO A 73 11.37 -7.25 -1.11
CA PRO A 73 10.91 -8.63 -1.13
C PRO A 73 9.98 -8.98 0.03
#